data_AF-A0A0A1T6D1-F1
#
_entry.id   AF-A0A0A1T6D1-F1
#
_cell.length_a   1.000
_cell.length_b   1.000
_cell.length_c   1.000
_cell.angle_alpha   90.00
_cell.angle_beta   90.00
_cell.angle_gamma   90.00
#
_symmetry.space_group_name_H-M   'P 1'
#
loop_
_entity.id
_entity.type
_entity.pdbx_description
1 polymer ?
#
loop_
_entity_poly.entity_id
_entity_poly.type
_entity_poly.pdbx_seq_one_letter_code
_entity_poly.pdbx_strand_id
1 'polypeptide(L)'
;MQISVPWPTAVGVCMLRHPMKSTQASALKHQTKQCRQSPNRLLPPKEPQMTPNADLSIRAPSPAPRRPCQNRKANVYHGVEILGTCQSQPWSVFKTTKKKHAPTVEMPFKTVLVALAALNAVEAFSGSHPLQMKTVDAHTARAMMAAKGHAVTTDAALFDEQGFWFGHFSVGASPDLSILIDSGSSDAIINPGVYKPSKQAVDTKKTFRIAYATTNPDGSGQLSARGEIYTDTIGQVGTNLTVPKQYLGSITSPTSPPTFPHDGLIGFAHKNQDSVGHPSFFTNLCNQGALAACRFGLALKTDKTGTFHYGTVATNEIKGSLVNVPITDEWAVTGDITVNGEVQESSVSIVTDSGTTVIFGPSSQVRDVFDAAGVKYTQDSNGITGYYACDTPPQIGLSFNGNNFNVAPEALAFKKNGNNCTASIHGTTNFGDIWLVGQAFFQGKYIDHNYDSNTMGFAYLN
;
A
#
# COMPACT_ATOMS: atom_id res chain seq x y z
N MET A 1 48.72 -15.87 -21.85
CA MET A 1 48.69 -14.40 -21.82
C MET A 1 47.30 -14.00 -21.34
N GLN A 2 47.12 -13.94 -20.02
CA GLN A 2 45.91 -13.47 -19.35
C GLN A 2 46.01 -11.95 -19.23
N ILE A 3 44.98 -11.23 -19.63
CA ILE A 3 44.78 -9.84 -19.24
C ILE A 3 43.41 -9.76 -18.59
N SER A 4 43.45 -9.68 -17.27
CA SER A 4 42.37 -9.31 -16.37
C SER A 4 42.13 -7.80 -16.45
N VAL A 5 40.87 -7.40 -16.49
CA VAL A 5 40.44 -6.00 -16.32
C VAL A 5 39.45 -5.96 -15.14
N PRO A 6 39.62 -5.05 -14.16
CA PRO A 6 38.97 -5.14 -12.85
C PRO A 6 37.58 -4.47 -12.80
N TRP A 7 36.79 -4.92 -11.82
CA TRP A 7 35.51 -4.34 -11.38
C TRP A 7 35.72 -2.99 -10.67
N PRO A 8 34.83 -2.00 -10.81
CA PRO A 8 34.89 -0.80 -9.99
C PRO A 8 34.20 -1.03 -8.63
N THR A 9 34.97 -0.70 -7.60
CA THR A 9 34.62 -0.61 -6.18
C THR A 9 33.57 0.46 -5.89
N ALA A 10 32.83 0.23 -4.81
CA ALA A 10 31.88 1.14 -4.18
C ALA A 10 32.46 2.56 -3.96
N VAL A 11 31.70 3.57 -4.38
CA VAL A 11 31.93 4.96 -4.00
C VAL A 11 31.08 5.26 -2.78
N GLY A 12 31.72 5.34 -1.61
CA GLY A 12 31.12 5.92 -0.41
C GLY A 12 31.00 7.43 -0.59
N VAL A 13 29.79 7.96 -0.49
CA VAL A 13 29.55 9.41 -0.45
C VAL A 13 29.60 9.86 1.01
N CYS A 14 30.69 10.56 1.36
CA CYS A 14 30.80 11.36 2.57
C CYS A 14 29.80 12.53 2.50
N MET A 15 28.83 12.59 3.42
CA MET A 15 28.08 13.81 3.69
C MET A 15 28.96 14.81 4.45
N LEU A 16 29.46 15.82 3.72
CA LEU A 16 29.98 17.05 4.28
C LEU A 16 28.81 17.91 4.76
N ARG A 17 28.66 18.05 6.08
CA ARG A 17 27.81 19.08 6.70
C ARG A 17 28.49 20.43 6.55
N HIS A 18 27.81 21.40 5.93
CA HIS A 18 28.12 22.81 6.08
C HIS A 18 27.03 23.51 6.91
N PRO A 19 27.40 24.32 7.91
CA PRO A 19 26.45 24.96 8.80
C PRO A 19 25.90 26.26 8.21
N MET A 20 24.58 26.45 8.35
CA MET A 20 23.93 27.74 8.14
C MET A 20 24.34 28.73 9.23
N LYS A 21 24.77 29.91 8.79
CA LYS A 21 24.89 31.11 9.63
C LYS A 21 23.49 31.65 9.92
N SER A 22 23.14 31.81 11.19
CA SER A 22 22.22 32.87 11.61
C SER A 22 22.81 33.58 12.83
N THR A 23 22.93 34.90 12.67
CA THR A 23 23.28 35.87 13.69
C THR A 23 22.02 36.31 14.42
N GLN A 24 21.98 36.21 15.74
CA GLN A 24 21.78 37.34 16.66
C GLN A 24 21.52 36.89 18.11
N ALA A 25 21.98 37.77 19.01
CA ALA A 25 21.54 38.02 20.39
C ALA A 25 22.03 37.10 21.52
N SER A 26 23.01 37.68 22.21
CA SER A 26 23.60 37.34 23.51
C SER A 26 22.60 37.23 24.66
N ALA A 27 22.77 36.23 25.52
CA ALA A 27 22.54 36.35 26.96
C ALA A 27 23.41 35.32 27.70
N LEU A 28 24.48 35.82 28.33
CA LEU A 28 25.25 35.08 29.34
C LEU A 28 24.37 34.75 30.55
N LYS A 29 24.47 33.52 31.05
CA LYS A 29 24.50 33.25 32.50
C LYS A 29 25.27 31.97 32.79
N HIS A 30 26.27 32.13 33.65
CA HIS A 30 27.11 31.10 34.25
C HIS A 30 26.30 29.96 34.89
N GLN A 31 26.78 28.72 34.76
CA GLN A 31 27.23 27.95 35.93
C GLN A 31 28.07 26.72 35.55
N THR A 32 29.24 26.68 36.18
CA THR A 32 30.21 25.59 36.30
C THR A 32 29.64 24.33 36.95
N LYS A 33 30.03 23.13 36.50
CA LYS A 33 30.68 22.09 37.34
C LYS A 33 31.13 20.85 36.53
N GLN A 34 32.45 20.74 36.43
CA GLN A 34 33.33 19.58 36.54
C GLN A 34 32.81 18.15 36.23
N CYS A 35 33.44 17.53 35.23
CA CYS A 35 33.76 16.11 35.20
C CYS A 35 34.76 15.74 36.31
N ARG A 36 34.59 14.55 36.91
CA ARG A 36 35.71 13.77 37.47
C ARG A 36 35.47 12.27 37.28
N GLN A 37 36.58 11.59 37.00
CA GLN A 37 36.74 10.20 36.61
C GLN A 37 36.87 9.24 37.82
N SER A 38 36.52 7.97 37.59
CA SER A 38 37.14 6.70 38.05
C SER A 38 37.16 6.35 39.56
N PRO A 39 37.26 5.06 39.98
CA PRO A 39 38.25 4.08 39.47
C PRO A 39 37.90 2.57 39.41
N ASN A 40 38.77 1.87 38.67
CA ASN A 40 39.05 0.43 38.62
C ASN A 40 39.02 -0.35 39.95
N ARG A 41 38.67 -1.65 39.88
CA ARG A 41 39.52 -2.72 40.44
C ARG A 41 39.30 -4.09 39.75
N LEU A 42 40.42 -4.75 39.47
CA LEU A 42 40.69 -6.03 38.79
C LEU A 42 40.42 -7.28 39.67
N LEU A 43 40.35 -8.47 39.03
CA LEU A 43 41.09 -9.75 39.28
C LEU A 43 40.38 -10.95 38.54
N PRO A 44 41.01 -12.13 38.30
CA PRO A 44 42.06 -12.47 37.31
C PRO A 44 41.67 -13.74 36.44
N PRO A 45 42.56 -14.29 35.57
CA PRO A 45 42.18 -15.17 34.44
C PRO A 45 42.35 -16.68 34.71
N LYS A 46 41.79 -17.52 33.81
CA LYS A 46 42.12 -18.95 33.69
C LYS A 46 42.55 -19.29 32.25
N GLU A 47 43.72 -19.91 32.15
CA GLU A 47 44.33 -20.46 30.94
C GLU A 47 43.92 -21.94 30.68
N PRO A 48 44.21 -22.50 29.47
CA PRO A 48 43.68 -23.76 28.95
C PRO A 48 44.65 -24.96 29.06
N GLN A 49 44.16 -26.17 28.78
CA GLN A 49 45.00 -27.35 28.51
C GLN A 49 44.59 -28.11 27.23
N MET A 50 45.62 -28.70 26.62
CA MET A 50 45.73 -29.28 25.27
C MET A 50 45.19 -30.72 25.08
N THR A 51 44.81 -30.97 23.82
CA THR A 51 44.74 -32.18 22.93
C THR A 51 45.69 -33.37 23.24
N PRO A 52 45.57 -34.62 22.66
CA PRO A 52 45.30 -34.89 21.22
C PRO A 52 44.65 -36.24 20.78
N ASN A 53 44.14 -36.29 19.54
CA ASN A 53 44.68 -37.17 18.48
C ASN A 53 43.92 -37.04 17.14
N ALA A 54 44.70 -37.16 16.07
CA ALA A 54 44.35 -37.04 14.66
C ALA A 54 43.83 -38.38 14.08
N ASP A 55 43.06 -38.31 12.99
CA ASP A 55 43.47 -39.03 11.79
C ASP A 55 42.92 -38.39 10.49
N LEU A 56 43.78 -38.43 9.46
CA LEU A 56 43.64 -37.86 8.13
C LEU A 56 43.09 -38.92 7.16
N SER A 57 42.24 -38.52 6.20
CA SER A 57 42.20 -39.18 4.88
C SER A 57 41.45 -38.36 3.83
N ILE A 58 42.22 -37.87 2.86
CA ILE A 58 41.83 -37.24 1.59
C ILE A 58 41.43 -38.32 0.57
N ARG A 59 40.34 -38.11 -0.21
CA ARG A 59 40.26 -38.46 -1.65
C ARG A 59 38.95 -37.99 -2.31
N ALA A 60 39.08 -37.43 -3.51
CA ALA A 60 38.08 -37.29 -4.58
C ALA A 60 38.73 -37.86 -5.87
N PRO A 61 38.08 -37.95 -7.07
CA PRO A 61 36.65 -37.99 -7.47
C PRO A 61 36.27 -39.11 -8.51
N SER A 62 34.96 -39.25 -8.79
CA SER A 62 34.28 -39.77 -10.02
C SER A 62 34.39 -41.27 -10.39
N PRO A 63 33.46 -41.88 -11.19
CA PRO A 63 32.67 -41.29 -12.29
C PRO A 63 31.17 -41.64 -12.39
N ALA A 64 30.48 -40.90 -13.28
CA ALA A 64 29.11 -41.13 -13.76
C ALA A 64 28.90 -42.47 -14.51
N PRO A 65 27.63 -42.84 -14.76
CA PRO A 65 27.29 -43.31 -16.10
C PRO A 65 26.02 -42.68 -16.70
N ARG A 66 26.23 -42.14 -17.90
CA ARG A 66 25.47 -42.16 -19.15
C ARG A 66 24.01 -42.67 -19.16
N ARG A 67 23.16 -41.86 -19.81
CA ARG A 67 21.93 -42.26 -20.51
C ARG A 67 22.23 -43.20 -21.69
N PRO A 68 21.22 -43.95 -22.17
CA PRO A 68 21.03 -44.18 -23.60
C PRO A 68 19.69 -43.64 -24.12
N CYS A 69 19.60 -43.69 -25.45
CA CYS A 69 18.83 -42.86 -26.35
C CYS A 69 17.46 -43.44 -26.79
N GLN A 70 16.59 -42.50 -27.22
CA GLN A 70 15.86 -42.47 -28.51
C GLN A 70 14.58 -43.29 -28.78
N ASN A 71 13.69 -42.54 -29.47
CA ASN A 71 12.73 -42.91 -30.54
C ASN A 71 11.37 -43.46 -30.10
N ARG A 72 10.23 -43.10 -30.70
CA ARG A 72 9.90 -42.31 -31.91
C ARG A 72 8.36 -42.11 -31.94
N LYS A 73 7.91 -40.97 -32.52
CA LYS A 73 6.72 -40.78 -33.41
C LYS A 73 5.33 -41.19 -32.89
N ALA A 74 4.18 -40.67 -33.35
CA ALA A 74 3.72 -39.51 -34.09
C ALA A 74 2.19 -39.74 -34.27
N ASN A 75 1.46 -38.68 -34.63
CA ASN A 75 0.12 -38.64 -35.22
C ASN A 75 -1.10 -38.71 -34.28
N VAL A 76 -2.25 -38.03 -34.47
CA VAL A 76 -2.74 -36.85 -35.25
C VAL A 76 -4.28 -37.02 -35.38
N TYR A 77 -5.05 -35.91 -35.42
CA TYR A 77 -6.50 -35.73 -35.76
C TYR A 77 -7.54 -36.24 -34.73
N HIS A 78 -8.73 -35.64 -34.48
CA HIS A 78 -9.64 -34.64 -35.09
C HIS A 78 -10.40 -33.86 -33.97
N GLY A 79 -10.84 -32.60 -34.11
CA GLY A 79 -12.15 -32.15 -34.67
C GLY A 79 -13.14 -31.75 -33.53
N VAL A 80 -13.53 -30.46 -33.34
CA VAL A 80 -14.77 -29.78 -33.86
C VAL A 80 -16.05 -30.41 -33.25
N GLU A 81 -17.07 -29.77 -32.64
CA GLU A 81 -17.67 -28.41 -32.66
C GLU A 81 -18.72 -28.25 -31.51
N ILE A 82 -18.89 -26.99 -31.04
CA ILE A 82 -20.08 -26.17 -30.67
C ILE A 82 -21.38 -26.76 -30.05
N LEU A 83 -21.94 -25.95 -29.12
CA LEU A 83 -23.34 -25.66 -28.70
C LEU A 83 -23.44 -25.71 -27.15
N GLY A 84 -23.80 -24.69 -26.38
CA GLY A 84 -24.72 -23.56 -26.59
C GLY A 84 -25.97 -23.79 -25.75
N THR A 85 -26.24 -22.99 -24.72
CA THR A 85 -27.50 -22.22 -24.53
C THR A 85 -27.68 -21.62 -23.13
N CYS A 86 -28.34 -20.47 -23.17
CA CYS A 86 -28.80 -19.56 -22.14
C CYS A 86 -30.13 -20.05 -21.51
N GLN A 87 -30.44 -19.67 -20.27
CA GLN A 87 -31.82 -19.66 -19.77
C GLN A 87 -32.08 -18.48 -18.83
N SER A 88 -33.24 -17.85 -19.01
CA SER A 88 -33.72 -16.65 -18.33
C SER A 88 -35.24 -16.76 -18.08
N GLN A 89 -35.70 -16.21 -16.94
CA GLN A 89 -37.06 -15.70 -16.60
C GLN A 89 -38.19 -16.75 -16.37
N PRO A 90 -39.30 -16.45 -15.63
CA PRO A 90 -39.98 -15.15 -15.51
C PRO A 90 -40.63 -14.71 -14.17
N TRP A 91 -41.13 -13.46 -14.20
CA TRP A 91 -42.02 -12.75 -13.25
C TRP A 91 -43.50 -13.19 -13.23
N SER A 92 -44.18 -12.95 -12.10
CA SER A 92 -45.61 -12.53 -11.97
C SER A 92 -45.84 -11.94 -10.53
N VAL A 93 -46.21 -10.67 -10.32
CA VAL A 93 -47.52 -9.95 -10.38
C VAL A 93 -48.45 -10.14 -9.15
N PHE A 94 -48.55 -9.04 -8.37
CA PHE A 94 -49.65 -8.47 -7.55
C PHE A 94 -50.43 -9.29 -6.49
N LYS A 95 -50.51 -8.71 -5.27
CA LYS A 95 -51.78 -8.37 -4.59
C LYS A 95 -51.57 -7.31 -3.49
N THR A 96 -52.41 -6.28 -3.53
CA THR A 96 -52.57 -5.21 -2.54
C THR A 96 -53.58 -5.61 -1.47
N THR A 97 -53.42 -5.14 -0.23
CA THR A 97 -54.54 -4.87 0.71
C THR A 97 -54.20 -3.78 1.72
N LYS A 98 -55.16 -2.88 1.93
CA LYS A 98 -55.18 -1.71 2.83
C LYS A 98 -55.48 -2.10 4.28
N LYS A 99 -55.01 -1.32 5.28
CA LYS A 99 -55.85 -0.42 6.13
C LYS A 99 -55.14 0.15 7.40
N LYS A 100 -55.38 1.47 7.60
CA LYS A 100 -55.61 2.27 8.84
C LYS A 100 -54.46 2.43 9.86
N HIS A 101 -53.91 3.62 10.16
CA HIS A 101 -54.38 4.93 10.69
C HIS A 101 -54.15 5.13 12.22
N ALA A 102 -53.30 6.11 12.57
CA ALA A 102 -53.39 7.12 13.66
C ALA A 102 -51.97 7.54 14.15
N PRO A 103 -51.75 8.69 14.83
CA PRO A 103 -52.41 10.00 14.76
C PRO A 103 -51.40 11.16 14.56
N THR A 104 -51.94 12.34 14.26
CA THR A 104 -51.29 13.65 14.19
C THR A 104 -50.90 14.21 15.57
N VAL A 105 -49.72 14.82 15.66
CA VAL A 105 -49.31 15.71 16.75
C VAL A 105 -48.82 17.02 16.12
N GLU A 106 -49.50 18.12 16.43
CA GLU A 106 -49.08 19.48 16.12
C GLU A 106 -47.99 19.95 17.10
N MET A 107 -47.00 20.72 16.63
CA MET A 107 -46.21 21.70 17.39
C MET A 107 -45.35 22.59 16.43
N PRO A 108 -44.85 23.76 16.84
CA PRO A 108 -45.25 25.05 16.28
C PRO A 108 -44.31 25.71 15.23
N PHE A 109 -44.94 26.59 14.46
CA PHE A 109 -44.37 27.58 13.53
C PHE A 109 -43.30 28.48 14.19
N LYS A 110 -42.01 28.28 13.88
CA LYS A 110 -40.93 29.31 13.82
C LYS A 110 -39.53 28.71 13.57
N THR A 111 -39.33 27.98 12.46
CA THR A 111 -37.95 27.75 11.92
C THR A 111 -37.89 27.54 10.39
N VAL A 112 -39.01 27.64 9.66
CA VAL A 112 -39.06 27.39 8.20
C VAL A 112 -39.15 28.71 7.41
N LEU A 113 -38.29 29.68 7.69
CA LEU A 113 -38.23 30.93 6.90
C LEU A 113 -36.91 31.18 6.16
N VAL A 114 -35.96 30.24 6.19
CA VAL A 114 -34.77 30.30 5.32
C VAL A 114 -34.86 29.32 4.14
N ALA A 115 -35.73 28.31 4.22
CA ALA A 115 -35.90 27.31 3.16
C ALA A 115 -36.94 27.68 2.08
N LEU A 116 -37.71 28.77 2.24
CA LEU A 116 -38.73 29.17 1.25
C LEU A 116 -38.27 30.27 0.27
N ALA A 117 -37.09 30.85 0.44
CA ALA A 117 -36.56 31.84 -0.52
C ALA A 117 -35.88 31.20 -1.75
N ALA A 118 -35.58 29.90 -1.70
CA ALA A 118 -34.88 29.19 -2.78
C ALA A 118 -35.81 28.47 -3.77
N LEU A 119 -37.14 28.49 -3.56
CA LEU A 119 -38.09 27.72 -4.38
C LEU A 119 -38.93 28.56 -5.37
N ASN A 120 -38.70 29.87 -5.47
CA ASN A 120 -39.43 30.77 -6.40
C ASN A 120 -38.50 31.46 -7.41
N ALA A 121 -37.60 30.70 -8.05
CA ALA A 121 -36.84 31.19 -9.20
C ALA A 121 -36.78 30.13 -10.32
N VAL A 122 -37.92 29.52 -10.63
CA VAL A 122 -38.10 28.78 -11.89
C VAL A 122 -39.50 29.10 -12.38
N GLU A 123 -39.67 30.26 -13.01
CA GLU A 123 -40.56 30.46 -14.16
C GLU A 123 -40.34 31.89 -14.71
N ALA A 124 -40.28 31.98 -16.03
CA ALA A 124 -40.01 33.16 -16.88
C ALA A 124 -38.54 33.62 -16.99
N PHE A 125 -37.88 33.26 -18.11
CA PHE A 125 -37.48 34.25 -19.14
C PHE A 125 -36.90 33.55 -20.38
N SER A 126 -37.64 33.63 -21.48
CA SER A 126 -37.09 33.59 -22.83
C SER A 126 -36.37 34.91 -23.09
N GLY A 127 -35.04 34.91 -23.19
CA GLY A 127 -34.26 36.11 -23.49
C GLY A 127 -32.75 35.85 -23.47
N SER A 128 -32.10 36.15 -24.59
CA SER A 128 -30.67 36.00 -24.82
C SER A 128 -29.85 37.02 -24.00
N HIS A 129 -29.11 36.60 -22.97
CA HIS A 129 -27.95 37.33 -22.41
C HIS A 129 -27.01 36.38 -21.65
N PRO A 130 -25.69 36.65 -21.62
CA PRO A 130 -24.69 35.74 -21.06
C PRO A 130 -24.75 35.79 -19.53
N LEU A 131 -25.18 34.69 -18.91
CA LEU A 131 -25.10 34.54 -17.46
C LEU A 131 -23.63 34.38 -17.06
N GLN A 132 -23.14 35.39 -16.34
CA GLN A 132 -21.96 35.32 -15.50
C GLN A 132 -22.08 34.09 -14.59
N MET A 133 -21.27 33.05 -14.84
CA MET A 133 -21.12 31.94 -13.92
C MET A 133 -20.45 32.46 -12.65
N LYS A 134 -21.25 32.74 -11.61
CA LYS A 134 -20.72 32.87 -10.24
C LYS A 134 -20.07 31.54 -9.88
N THR A 135 -18.77 31.56 -9.63
CA THR A 135 -18.07 30.45 -8.99
C THR A 135 -18.69 30.22 -7.62
N VAL A 136 -19.45 29.13 -7.49
CA VAL A 136 -19.86 28.60 -6.19
C VAL A 136 -18.64 27.98 -5.53
N ASP A 137 -18.43 28.29 -4.25
CA ASP A 137 -17.37 27.65 -3.48
C ASP A 137 -17.65 26.14 -3.34
N ALA A 138 -16.59 25.35 -3.11
CA ALA A 138 -16.67 23.91 -3.07
C ALA A 138 -17.65 23.38 -2.00
N HIS A 139 -17.84 24.10 -0.90
CA HIS A 139 -18.76 23.72 0.16
C HIS A 139 -20.22 23.90 -0.30
N THR A 140 -20.54 25.03 -0.94
CA THR A 140 -21.86 25.27 -1.53
C THR A 140 -22.14 24.27 -2.66
N ALA A 141 -21.14 23.97 -3.51
CA ALA A 141 -21.28 22.96 -4.56
C ALA A 141 -21.57 21.56 -3.98
N ARG A 142 -20.85 21.15 -2.92
CA ARG A 142 -21.09 19.89 -2.21
C ARG A 142 -22.49 19.83 -1.59
N ALA A 143 -22.94 20.89 -0.93
CA ALA A 143 -24.27 20.98 -0.34
C ALA A 143 -25.37 20.87 -1.40
N MET A 144 -25.17 21.50 -2.57
CA MET A 144 -26.09 21.42 -3.69
C MET A 144 -26.10 20.03 -4.36
N MET A 145 -24.96 19.34 -4.43
CA MET A 145 -24.87 17.97 -4.97
C MET A 145 -25.51 16.95 -4.02
N ALA A 146 -25.26 17.08 -2.72
CA ALA A 146 -25.93 16.28 -1.68
C ALA A 146 -27.45 16.50 -1.69
N ALA A 147 -27.92 17.74 -1.86
CA ALA A 147 -29.34 18.07 -1.98
C ALA A 147 -30.00 17.53 -3.26
N LYS A 148 -29.22 17.25 -4.32
CA LYS A 148 -29.70 16.68 -5.59
C LYS A 148 -29.72 15.15 -5.62
N GLY A 149 -29.47 14.47 -4.49
CA GLY A 149 -29.53 13.01 -4.40
C GLY A 149 -28.50 12.27 -5.27
N HIS A 150 -27.52 12.98 -5.85
CA HIS A 150 -26.33 12.34 -6.42
C HIS A 150 -25.39 12.08 -5.24
N ALA A 151 -25.43 10.85 -4.72
CA ALA A 151 -24.44 10.42 -3.75
C ALA A 151 -23.06 10.69 -4.34
N VAL A 152 -22.31 11.61 -3.72
CA VAL A 152 -20.88 11.75 -3.97
C VAL A 152 -20.26 10.48 -3.42
N THR A 153 -20.15 9.46 -4.27
CA THR A 153 -19.46 8.23 -3.89
C THR A 153 -17.97 8.53 -3.95
N THR A 154 -17.37 8.63 -2.77
CA THR A 154 -15.93 8.69 -2.55
C THR A 154 -15.33 7.30 -2.36
N ASP A 155 -16.15 6.26 -2.53
CA ASP A 155 -15.71 4.88 -2.40
C ASP A 155 -15.43 4.30 -3.79
N ALA A 156 -14.28 3.66 -3.95
CA ALA A 156 -13.87 3.01 -5.17
C ALA A 156 -13.64 1.51 -4.94
N ALA A 157 -14.05 0.68 -5.88
CA ALA A 157 -13.79 -0.75 -5.82
C ALA A 157 -12.30 -1.04 -6.02
N LEU A 158 -11.78 -1.98 -5.23
CA LEU A 158 -10.45 -2.54 -5.36
C LEU A 158 -10.56 -4.05 -5.63
N PHE A 159 -9.57 -4.59 -6.33
CA PHE A 159 -9.46 -6.02 -6.58
C PHE A 159 -8.03 -6.51 -6.39
N ASP A 160 -7.90 -7.77 -5.98
CA ASP A 160 -6.62 -8.48 -5.89
C ASP A 160 -6.34 -9.27 -7.17
N GLU A 161 -5.15 -9.08 -7.74
CA GLU A 161 -4.57 -9.98 -8.72
C GLU A 161 -3.14 -10.37 -8.32
N GLN A 162 -2.92 -11.68 -8.15
CA GLN A 162 -1.62 -12.25 -7.75
C GLN A 162 -1.05 -11.65 -6.45
N GLY A 163 -1.91 -11.24 -5.51
CA GLY A 163 -1.48 -10.67 -4.24
C GLY A 163 -1.37 -9.14 -4.25
N PHE A 164 -1.39 -8.49 -5.42
CA PHE A 164 -1.39 -7.04 -5.56
C PHE A 164 -2.81 -6.50 -5.64
N TRP A 165 -3.07 -5.38 -4.97
CA TRP A 165 -4.36 -4.69 -5.00
C TRP A 165 -4.38 -3.47 -5.91
N PHE A 166 -5.37 -3.44 -6.80
CA PHE A 166 -5.51 -2.44 -7.84
C PHE A 166 -6.82 -1.66 -7.70
N GLY A 167 -6.78 -0.40 -8.12
CA GLY A 167 -7.96 0.43 -8.36
C GLY A 167 -8.01 0.88 -9.81
N HIS A 168 -9.20 1.26 -10.27
CA HIS A 168 -9.41 1.75 -11.63
C HIS A 168 -9.28 3.28 -11.70
N PHE A 169 -8.47 3.78 -12.64
CA PHE A 169 -8.22 5.22 -12.84
C PHE A 169 -8.32 5.64 -14.30
N SER A 170 -8.74 6.88 -14.53
CA SER A 170 -8.50 7.57 -15.79
C SER A 170 -7.25 8.42 -15.65
N VAL A 171 -6.33 8.34 -16.62
CA VAL A 171 -5.11 9.17 -16.68
C VAL A 171 -5.00 9.81 -18.05
N GLY A 172 -5.17 11.13 -18.11
CA GLY A 172 -5.28 11.87 -19.35
C GLY A 172 -6.45 11.37 -20.21
N ALA A 173 -6.15 10.91 -21.42
CA ALA A 173 -7.09 10.28 -22.33
C ALA A 173 -7.10 8.74 -22.25
N SER A 174 -6.34 8.13 -21.34
CA SER A 174 -6.41 6.69 -21.07
C SER A 174 -7.51 6.39 -20.05
N PRO A 175 -8.64 5.78 -20.45
CA PRO A 175 -9.69 5.41 -19.51
C PRO A 175 -9.39 4.07 -18.84
N ASP A 176 -9.89 3.90 -17.62
CA ASP A 176 -10.05 2.59 -16.97
C ASP A 176 -8.77 1.75 -16.82
N LEU A 177 -7.68 2.39 -16.40
CA LEU A 177 -6.41 1.74 -16.10
C LEU A 177 -6.46 1.04 -14.74
N SER A 178 -5.91 -0.18 -14.68
CA SER A 178 -5.72 -0.92 -13.44
C SER A 178 -4.38 -0.53 -12.81
N ILE A 179 -4.44 0.27 -11.75
CA ILE A 179 -3.27 0.91 -11.14
C ILE A 179 -3.06 0.38 -9.73
N LEU A 180 -1.81 0.00 -9.41
CA LEU A 180 -1.41 -0.42 -8.08
C LEU A 180 -1.63 0.71 -7.08
N ILE A 181 -2.32 0.41 -5.99
CA ILE A 181 -2.52 1.33 -4.87
C ILE A 181 -1.32 1.24 -3.94
N ASP A 182 -0.49 2.27 -3.89
CA ASP A 182 0.77 2.22 -3.17
C ASP A 182 0.83 3.29 -2.07
N SER A 183 0.67 2.90 -0.80
CA SER A 183 0.88 3.81 0.33
C SER A 183 2.36 4.06 0.62
N GLY A 184 3.28 3.21 0.17
CA GLY A 184 4.72 3.33 0.39
C GLY A 184 5.44 4.34 -0.51
N SER A 185 4.76 4.92 -1.49
CA SER A 185 5.30 5.97 -2.38
C SER A 185 4.30 7.10 -2.65
N SER A 186 4.73 8.19 -3.29
CA SER A 186 3.92 9.39 -3.56
C SER A 186 3.68 9.69 -5.05
N ASP A 187 4.47 9.10 -5.94
CA ASP A 187 4.43 9.41 -7.37
C ASP A 187 3.25 8.71 -8.07
N ALA A 188 2.69 9.33 -9.11
CA ALA A 188 1.88 8.64 -10.10
C ALA A 188 2.76 8.26 -11.30
N ILE A 189 2.95 6.96 -11.55
CA ILE A 189 3.84 6.49 -12.61
C ILE A 189 3.13 5.45 -13.48
N ILE A 190 3.13 5.71 -14.79
CA ILE A 190 2.43 4.91 -15.78
C ILE A 190 3.45 4.12 -16.62
N ASN A 191 3.12 2.85 -16.87
CA ASN A 191 3.96 1.94 -17.64
C ASN A 191 4.11 2.35 -19.12
N PRO A 192 5.16 1.88 -19.81
CA PRO A 192 5.43 2.24 -21.21
C PRO A 192 4.24 1.96 -22.14
N GLY A 193 3.89 2.95 -22.96
CA GLY A 193 2.84 2.81 -23.99
C GLY A 193 1.39 2.87 -23.47
N VAL A 194 1.19 2.99 -22.15
CA VAL A 194 -0.15 3.03 -21.54
C VAL A 194 -0.73 4.45 -21.50
N TYR A 195 0.09 5.45 -21.16
CA TYR A 195 -0.35 6.85 -21.05
C TYR A 195 -0.67 7.46 -22.43
N LYS A 196 -1.90 7.97 -22.57
CA LYS A 196 -2.35 8.76 -23.72
C LYS A 196 -2.64 10.19 -23.23
N PRO A 197 -1.88 11.20 -23.66
CA PRO A 197 -2.11 12.58 -23.27
C PRO A 197 -3.52 13.06 -23.64
N SER A 198 -4.19 13.75 -22.73
CA SER A 198 -5.42 14.46 -23.02
C SER A 198 -5.16 15.76 -23.80
N LYS A 199 -6.24 16.45 -24.20
CA LYS A 199 -6.13 17.81 -24.79
C LYS A 199 -5.56 18.85 -23.81
N GLN A 200 -5.60 18.57 -22.52
CA GLN A 200 -5.14 19.46 -21.44
C GLN A 200 -3.74 19.09 -20.94
N ALA A 201 -3.16 18.01 -21.46
CA ALA A 201 -1.85 17.54 -21.10
C ALA A 201 -0.78 18.61 -21.35
N VAL A 202 0.14 18.76 -20.41
CA VAL A 202 1.34 19.58 -20.56
C VAL A 202 2.55 18.70 -20.34
N ASP A 203 3.41 18.63 -21.36
CA ASP A 203 4.75 18.07 -21.23
C ASP A 203 5.65 19.09 -20.52
N THR A 204 6.18 18.71 -19.34
CA THR A 204 7.00 19.62 -18.54
C THR A 204 8.44 19.73 -19.04
N LYS A 205 8.82 18.93 -20.05
CA LYS A 205 10.19 18.78 -20.59
C LYS A 205 11.21 18.36 -19.53
N LYS A 206 10.74 17.68 -18.48
CA LYS A 206 11.56 17.13 -17.40
C LYS A 206 11.54 15.62 -17.46
N THR A 207 12.56 15.01 -16.87
CA THR A 207 12.66 13.55 -16.76
C THR A 207 12.69 13.13 -15.30
N PHE A 208 12.28 11.89 -15.03
CA PHE A 208 12.40 11.27 -13.72
C PHE A 208 13.23 9.98 -13.81
N ARG A 209 13.68 9.52 -12.66
CA ARG A 209 14.29 8.20 -12.48
C ARG A 209 13.73 7.59 -11.22
N ILE A 210 13.29 6.34 -11.31
CA ILE A 210 12.77 5.61 -10.17
C ILE A 210 13.54 4.30 -9.99
N ALA A 211 13.70 3.93 -8.73
CA ALA A 211 14.00 2.57 -8.31
C ALA A 211 12.86 2.09 -7.40
N TYR A 212 12.40 0.87 -7.62
CA TYR A 212 11.29 0.27 -6.87
C TYR A 212 11.63 -1.18 -6.56
N ALA A 213 11.19 -1.68 -5.41
CA ALA A 213 11.40 -3.06 -4.97
C ALA A 213 10.05 -3.76 -4.85
N THR A 214 10.05 -5.08 -4.63
CA THR A 214 8.83 -5.87 -4.40
C THR A 214 7.88 -5.95 -5.60
N THR A 215 8.42 -5.85 -6.82
CA THR A 215 7.61 -5.88 -8.06
C THR A 215 6.98 -7.24 -8.37
N ASN A 216 7.38 -8.30 -7.65
CA ASN A 216 6.84 -9.64 -7.82
C ASN A 216 5.94 -10.01 -6.62
N PRO A 217 4.95 -10.90 -6.84
CA PRO A 217 4.06 -11.37 -5.77
C PRO A 217 4.72 -11.88 -4.51
N ASP A 218 5.91 -12.48 -4.60
CA ASP A 218 6.67 -13.01 -3.46
C ASP A 218 7.47 -11.95 -2.69
N GLY A 219 7.25 -10.66 -2.99
CA GLY A 219 8.01 -9.55 -2.46
C GLY A 219 9.41 -9.42 -3.05
N SER A 220 9.80 -10.29 -3.98
CA SER A 220 11.05 -10.14 -4.73
C SER A 220 10.87 -9.15 -5.89
N GLY A 221 11.92 -9.01 -6.70
CA GLY A 221 11.89 -8.16 -7.88
C GLY A 221 12.29 -6.72 -7.59
N GLN A 222 12.94 -6.13 -8.58
CA GLN A 222 13.38 -4.75 -8.56
C GLN A 222 13.11 -4.15 -9.92
N LEU A 223 12.75 -2.87 -9.91
CA LEU A 223 12.57 -2.04 -11.07
C LEU A 223 13.52 -0.86 -10.97
N SER A 224 14.20 -0.56 -12.08
CA SER A 224 14.79 0.76 -12.29
C SER A 224 14.31 1.28 -13.63
N ALA A 225 13.68 2.45 -13.62
CA ALA A 225 13.08 3.04 -14.79
C ALA A 225 13.37 4.54 -14.88
N ARG A 226 13.20 5.07 -16.08
CA ARG A 226 13.29 6.50 -16.39
C ARG A 226 12.16 6.85 -17.35
N GLY A 227 11.77 8.10 -17.29
CA GLY A 227 10.70 8.57 -18.14
C GLY A 227 10.61 10.08 -18.17
N GLU A 228 9.51 10.54 -18.73
CA GLU A 228 9.19 11.95 -18.89
C GLU A 228 8.07 12.34 -17.93
N ILE A 229 8.08 13.59 -17.48
CA ILE A 229 7.10 14.13 -16.55
C ILE A 229 6.09 14.98 -17.33
N TYR A 230 4.81 14.71 -17.06
CA TYR A 230 3.67 15.44 -17.61
C TYR A 230 2.82 15.99 -16.46
N THR A 231 2.00 16.99 -16.75
CA THR A 231 0.79 17.27 -15.97
C THR A 231 -0.43 16.97 -16.81
N ASP A 232 -1.36 16.20 -16.27
CA ASP A 232 -2.66 15.92 -16.90
C ASP A 232 -3.71 15.62 -15.83
N THR A 233 -4.92 15.28 -16.26
CA THR A 233 -6.02 14.90 -15.38
C THR A 233 -5.87 13.45 -14.93
N ILE A 234 -5.86 13.20 -13.61
CA ILE A 234 -6.05 11.87 -13.04
C ILE A 234 -7.40 11.83 -12.32
N GLY A 235 -8.17 10.77 -12.51
CA GLY A 235 -9.46 10.57 -11.85
C GLY A 235 -9.64 9.13 -11.38
N GLN A 236 -10.26 8.96 -10.21
CA GLN A 236 -10.60 7.64 -9.68
C GLN A 236 -11.94 7.20 -10.29
N VAL A 237 -11.91 6.13 -11.09
CA VAL A 237 -13.11 5.57 -11.73
C VAL A 237 -14.09 5.09 -10.66
N GLY A 238 -15.38 5.31 -10.91
CA GLY A 238 -16.45 4.99 -9.96
C GLY A 238 -16.71 6.08 -8.91
N THR A 239 -15.92 7.16 -8.90
CA THR A 239 -16.08 8.31 -8.01
C THR A 239 -16.22 9.63 -8.78
N ASN A 240 -16.44 10.74 -8.08
CA ASN A 240 -16.31 12.09 -8.63
C ASN A 240 -14.94 12.75 -8.33
N LEU A 241 -13.95 11.98 -7.88
CA LEU A 241 -12.65 12.48 -7.48
C LEU A 241 -11.73 12.61 -8.69
N THR A 242 -11.25 13.82 -8.95
CA THR A 242 -10.41 14.13 -10.10
C THR A 242 -9.44 15.25 -9.75
N VAL A 243 -8.19 15.13 -10.19
CA VAL A 243 -7.14 16.15 -10.08
C VAL A 243 -6.72 16.57 -11.50
N PRO A 244 -7.16 17.74 -12.02
CA PRO A 244 -6.98 18.13 -13.42
C PRO A 244 -5.53 18.42 -13.87
N LYS A 245 -4.64 18.71 -12.91
CA LYS A 245 -3.22 19.06 -13.16
C LYS A 245 -2.30 18.23 -12.27
N GLN A 246 -2.55 16.93 -12.21
CA GLN A 246 -1.71 16.00 -11.46
C GLN A 246 -0.40 15.80 -12.22
N TYR A 247 0.72 15.90 -11.51
CA TYR A 247 2.00 15.48 -12.06
C TYR A 247 2.04 13.95 -12.16
N LEU A 248 2.48 13.43 -13.30
CA LEU A 248 2.67 12.01 -13.53
C LEU A 248 3.95 11.74 -14.32
N GLY A 249 4.58 10.60 -14.03
CA GLY A 249 5.68 10.05 -14.80
C GLY A 249 5.17 9.06 -15.84
N SER A 250 5.55 9.22 -17.11
CA SER A 250 5.36 8.20 -18.14
C SER A 250 6.70 7.52 -18.41
N ILE A 251 6.82 6.23 -18.10
CA ILE A 251 8.06 5.48 -18.34
C ILE A 251 8.34 5.41 -19.84
N THR A 252 9.56 5.74 -20.23
CA THR A 252 10.06 5.56 -21.61
C THR A 252 11.14 4.49 -21.70
N SER A 253 11.76 4.12 -20.57
CA SER A 253 12.76 3.04 -20.50
C SER A 253 12.85 2.46 -19.08
N PRO A 254 13.03 1.14 -18.90
CA PRO A 254 13.02 0.12 -19.94
C PRO A 254 11.61 -0.05 -20.53
N THR A 255 11.51 -0.34 -21.82
CA THR A 255 10.24 -0.70 -22.47
C THR A 255 9.88 -2.17 -22.24
N SER A 256 10.87 -3.00 -21.89
CA SER A 256 10.74 -4.38 -21.44
C SER A 256 12.12 -4.93 -21.03
N PRO A 257 12.24 -5.72 -19.95
CA PRO A 257 11.57 -5.63 -18.64
C PRO A 257 12.50 -4.93 -17.60
N PRO A 258 12.05 -4.51 -16.41
CA PRO A 258 10.74 -4.68 -15.75
C PRO A 258 9.88 -3.41 -15.82
N THR A 259 8.58 -3.57 -15.53
CA THR A 259 7.57 -2.51 -15.38
C THR A 259 6.79 -2.78 -14.09
N PHE A 260 5.96 -1.85 -13.62
CA PHE A 260 5.06 -2.14 -12.49
C PHE A 260 4.03 -3.22 -12.88
N PRO A 261 3.42 -3.91 -11.91
CA PRO A 261 2.23 -4.72 -12.17
C PRO A 261 1.15 -3.89 -12.91
N HIS A 262 0.40 -4.52 -13.81
CA HIS A 262 -0.63 -3.89 -14.66
C HIS A 262 -0.16 -2.60 -15.37
N ASP A 263 -0.84 -1.47 -15.15
CA ASP A 263 -0.72 -0.25 -15.94
C ASP A 263 0.20 0.80 -15.30
N GLY A 264 0.61 0.59 -14.04
CA GLY A 264 1.41 1.54 -13.27
C GLY A 264 1.10 1.50 -11.78
N LEU A 265 1.55 2.54 -11.07
CA LEU A 265 1.22 2.79 -9.67
C LEU A 265 0.76 4.23 -9.45
N ILE A 266 -0.07 4.44 -8.45
CA ILE A 266 -0.31 5.76 -7.86
C ILE A 266 0.03 5.68 -6.38
N GLY A 267 0.95 6.55 -5.98
CA GLY A 267 1.39 6.75 -4.62
C GLY A 267 0.42 7.56 -3.77
N PHE A 268 0.24 7.14 -2.52
CA PHE A 268 -0.62 7.74 -1.50
C PHE A 268 0.16 8.23 -0.26
N ALA A 269 1.49 8.16 -0.29
CA ALA A 269 2.35 8.85 0.66
C ALA A 269 2.25 10.37 0.48
N HIS A 270 2.58 11.10 1.55
CA HIS A 270 2.53 12.56 1.57
C HIS A 270 3.87 13.24 1.26
N LYS A 271 5.01 12.51 1.28
CA LYS A 271 6.30 13.13 0.95
C LYS A 271 6.30 13.61 -0.51
N ASN A 272 6.68 14.87 -0.73
CA ASN A 272 6.81 15.47 -2.05
C ASN A 272 8.22 15.28 -2.66
N GLN A 273 8.95 14.23 -2.26
CA GLN A 273 10.39 14.07 -2.54
C GLN A 273 10.74 12.78 -3.28
N ASP A 274 9.76 12.08 -3.84
CA ASP A 274 10.05 10.91 -4.66
C ASP A 274 10.51 11.32 -6.07
N SER A 275 10.43 10.40 -7.03
CA SER A 275 11.07 10.52 -8.34
C SER A 275 10.52 11.66 -9.19
N VAL A 276 9.22 11.97 -9.06
CA VAL A 276 8.58 13.09 -9.78
C VAL A 276 8.71 14.41 -8.99
N GLY A 277 8.77 14.35 -7.67
CA GLY A 277 9.06 15.50 -6.79
C GLY A 277 7.91 16.52 -6.69
N HIS A 278 6.67 16.06 -6.78
CA HIS A 278 5.47 16.88 -6.74
C HIS A 278 4.38 16.24 -5.85
N PRO A 279 3.36 17.00 -5.39
CA PRO A 279 2.31 16.44 -4.54
C PRO A 279 1.60 15.23 -5.15
N SER A 280 1.40 14.21 -4.31
CA SER A 280 0.68 13.00 -4.67
C SER A 280 -0.78 13.29 -5.06
N PHE A 281 -1.40 12.33 -5.75
CA PHE A 281 -2.82 12.41 -6.12
C PHE A 281 -3.71 12.67 -4.91
N PHE A 282 -3.50 11.92 -3.82
CA PHE A 282 -4.22 12.10 -2.56
C PHE A 282 -3.99 13.48 -1.94
N THR A 283 -2.73 13.96 -1.91
CA THR A 283 -2.41 15.28 -1.37
C THR A 283 -3.11 16.39 -2.16
N ASN A 284 -3.18 16.28 -3.50
CA ASN A 284 -3.91 17.24 -4.32
C ASN A 284 -5.43 17.18 -4.10
N LEU A 285 -6.02 16.00 -3.89
CA LEU A 285 -7.42 15.86 -3.50
C LEU A 285 -7.72 16.58 -2.16
N CYS A 286 -6.82 16.47 -1.18
CA CYS A 286 -6.94 17.22 0.07
C CYS A 286 -6.84 18.73 -0.17
N ASN A 287 -5.79 19.18 -0.86
CA ASN A 287 -5.51 20.60 -1.07
C ASN A 287 -6.62 21.33 -1.84
N GLN A 288 -7.27 20.65 -2.79
CA GLN A 288 -8.38 21.24 -3.55
C GLN A 288 -9.74 21.15 -2.82
N GLY A 289 -9.76 20.63 -1.59
CA GLY A 289 -11.00 20.39 -0.86
C GLY A 289 -11.92 19.47 -1.65
N ALA A 290 -11.43 18.32 -2.12
CA ALA A 290 -12.27 17.27 -2.71
C ALA A 290 -12.75 16.24 -1.69
N LEU A 291 -12.04 16.11 -0.56
CA LEU A 291 -12.37 15.15 0.51
C LEU A 291 -13.07 15.81 1.69
N ALA A 292 -13.89 15.06 2.44
CA ALA A 292 -14.55 15.54 3.65
C ALA A 292 -13.55 15.73 4.82
N ALA A 293 -12.59 14.81 4.94
CA ALA A 293 -11.38 14.92 5.74
C ALA A 293 -10.17 14.54 4.87
N CYS A 294 -8.97 15.05 5.15
CA CYS A 294 -7.76 14.59 4.48
C CYS A 294 -7.34 13.23 5.05
N ARG A 295 -8.03 12.17 4.60
CA ARG A 295 -7.76 10.79 4.97
C ARG A 295 -8.15 9.84 3.85
N PHE A 296 -7.60 8.64 3.91
CA PHE A 296 -8.13 7.51 3.16
C PHE A 296 -8.09 6.23 3.98
N GLY A 297 -8.84 5.22 3.57
CA GLY A 297 -8.81 3.90 4.19
C GLY A 297 -8.95 2.78 3.18
N LEU A 298 -8.28 1.67 3.45
CA LEU A 298 -8.31 0.47 2.62
C LEU A 298 -9.04 -0.64 3.38
N ALA A 299 -10.16 -1.10 2.83
CA ALA A 299 -10.90 -2.27 3.30
C ALA A 299 -10.62 -3.43 2.35
N LEU A 300 -9.63 -4.28 2.67
CA LEU A 300 -9.23 -5.40 1.81
C LEU A 300 -9.79 -6.70 2.38
N LYS A 301 -10.64 -7.41 1.64
CA LYS A 301 -11.23 -8.68 2.10
C LYS A 301 -10.39 -9.87 1.65
N THR A 302 -10.52 -10.99 2.34
CA THR A 302 -9.83 -12.25 2.00
C THR A 302 -10.43 -12.93 0.76
N ASP A 303 -11.59 -12.47 0.28
CA ASP A 303 -12.25 -12.96 -0.94
C ASP A 303 -11.78 -12.23 -2.22
N LYS A 304 -10.69 -11.46 -2.12
CA LYS A 304 -10.07 -10.69 -3.22
C LYS A 304 -10.84 -9.47 -3.69
N THR A 305 -11.88 -9.07 -2.95
CA THR A 305 -12.60 -7.81 -3.16
C THR A 305 -12.24 -6.79 -2.09
N GLY A 306 -12.32 -5.51 -2.43
CA GLY A 306 -12.02 -4.47 -1.47
C GLY A 306 -12.61 -3.12 -1.86
N THR A 307 -12.49 -2.17 -0.95
CA THR A 307 -12.97 -0.82 -1.13
C THR A 307 -11.89 0.17 -0.68
N PHE A 308 -11.66 1.18 -1.50
CA PHE A 308 -10.89 2.37 -1.17
C PHE A 308 -11.88 3.44 -0.71
N HIS A 309 -11.77 3.87 0.55
CA HIS A 309 -12.59 4.94 1.12
C HIS A 309 -11.82 6.24 1.15
N TYR A 310 -12.28 7.25 0.41
CA TYR A 310 -11.69 8.58 0.46
C TYR A 310 -12.46 9.50 1.42
N GLY A 311 -11.74 10.18 2.32
CA GLY A 311 -12.27 11.25 3.15
C GLY A 311 -13.22 10.84 4.27
N THR A 312 -13.54 9.56 4.41
CA THR A 312 -14.45 9.02 5.43
C THR A 312 -13.91 7.72 6.04
N VAL A 313 -14.39 7.38 7.23
CA VAL A 313 -14.15 6.06 7.85
C VAL A 313 -15.24 5.08 7.43
N ALA A 314 -14.85 3.85 7.11
CA ALA A 314 -15.74 2.74 6.77
C ALA A 314 -16.50 2.17 7.99
N THR A 315 -17.22 3.03 8.71
CA THR A 315 -17.88 2.69 9.99
C THR A 315 -18.87 1.52 9.91
N ASN A 316 -19.47 1.29 8.73
CA ASN A 316 -20.41 0.19 8.50
C ASN A 316 -19.72 -1.13 8.09
N GLU A 317 -18.41 -1.10 7.81
CA GLU A 317 -17.65 -2.28 7.38
C GLU A 317 -16.74 -2.83 8.48
N ILE A 318 -16.47 -2.05 9.53
CA ILE A 318 -15.56 -2.42 10.61
C ILE A 318 -16.26 -3.08 11.80
N LYS A 319 -15.56 -4.02 12.42
CA LYS A 319 -15.92 -4.61 13.71
C LYS A 319 -15.39 -3.74 14.85
N GLY A 320 -16.28 -3.29 15.72
CA GLY A 320 -15.92 -2.52 16.91
C GLY A 320 -15.42 -1.10 16.57
N SER A 321 -14.48 -0.59 17.36
CA SER A 321 -13.91 0.74 17.20
C SER A 321 -12.57 0.71 16.47
N LEU A 322 -12.26 1.79 15.75
CA LEU A 322 -10.95 2.00 15.14
C LEU A 322 -9.87 2.20 16.23
N VAL A 323 -8.83 1.38 16.22
CA VAL A 323 -7.65 1.55 17.09
C VAL A 323 -6.72 2.56 16.44
N ASN A 324 -6.73 3.80 16.95
CA ASN A 324 -5.89 4.87 16.43
C ASN A 324 -4.52 4.89 17.09
N VAL A 325 -3.48 5.06 16.27
CA VAL A 325 -2.07 5.12 16.67
C VAL A 325 -1.43 6.35 16.03
N PRO A 326 -0.64 7.14 16.78
CA PRO A 326 0.08 8.27 16.21
C PRO A 326 1.07 7.83 15.14
N ILE A 327 1.12 8.58 14.04
CA ILE A 327 2.14 8.42 13.00
C ILE A 327 3.49 8.90 13.52
N THR A 328 4.56 8.13 13.26
CA THR A 328 5.95 8.46 13.61
C THR A 328 6.73 9.07 12.44
N ASP A 329 6.52 8.57 11.22
CA ASP A 329 7.00 9.13 9.95
C ASP A 329 6.11 8.61 8.80
N GLU A 330 5.53 9.48 7.96
CA GLU A 330 4.56 9.11 6.91
C GLU A 330 3.44 8.15 7.33
N TRP A 331 3.48 6.89 6.88
CA TRP A 331 2.56 5.81 7.25
C TRP A 331 3.30 4.76 8.08
N ALA A 332 4.13 5.26 9.00
CA ALA A 332 4.80 4.48 10.01
C ALA A 332 4.18 4.71 11.39
N VAL A 333 4.11 3.65 12.18
CA VAL A 333 3.64 3.64 13.56
C VAL A 333 4.56 2.78 14.42
N THR A 334 4.46 2.93 15.74
CA THR A 334 5.09 2.01 16.68
C THR A 334 4.07 0.98 17.16
N GLY A 335 4.46 -0.29 17.18
CA GLY A 335 3.63 -1.39 17.68
C GLY A 335 4.46 -2.59 18.07
N ASP A 336 3.79 -3.70 18.32
CA ASP A 336 4.43 -4.96 18.72
C ASP A 336 4.16 -6.06 17.67
N ILE A 337 5.08 -7.02 17.53
CA ILE A 337 4.86 -8.26 16.78
C ILE A 337 4.43 -9.34 17.75
N THR A 338 3.36 -10.07 17.41
CA THR A 338 2.75 -11.06 18.31
C THR A 338 2.70 -12.45 17.70
N VAL A 339 2.79 -13.44 18.57
CA VAL A 339 2.51 -14.85 18.26
C VAL A 339 1.50 -15.36 19.28
N ASN A 340 0.37 -15.91 18.81
CA ASN A 340 -0.75 -16.34 19.66
C ASN A 340 -1.26 -15.24 20.62
N GLY A 341 -1.13 -13.97 20.22
CA GLY A 341 -1.49 -12.80 21.05
C GLY A 341 -0.44 -12.38 22.08
N GLU A 342 0.68 -13.11 22.21
CA GLU A 342 1.80 -12.75 23.08
C GLU A 342 2.87 -11.98 22.31
N VAL A 343 3.38 -10.89 22.91
CA VAL A 343 4.42 -10.05 22.31
C VAL A 343 5.73 -10.81 22.21
N GLN A 344 6.27 -10.91 21.00
CA GLN A 344 7.61 -11.43 20.72
C GLN A 344 8.61 -10.30 20.49
N GLU A 345 8.18 -9.25 19.79
CA GLU A 345 8.98 -8.06 19.53
C GLU A 345 8.19 -6.84 19.94
N SER A 346 8.76 -6.02 20.83
CA SER A 346 8.05 -4.87 21.39
C SER A 346 8.54 -3.56 20.81
N SER A 347 7.62 -2.60 20.64
CA SER A 347 7.94 -1.22 20.25
C SER A 347 8.78 -1.11 18.96
N VAL A 348 8.44 -1.94 17.97
CA VAL A 348 9.08 -1.94 16.65
C VAL A 348 8.51 -0.82 15.78
N SER A 349 9.32 -0.36 14.81
CA SER A 349 8.86 0.57 13.77
C SER A 349 8.15 -0.23 12.67
N ILE A 350 6.87 0.04 12.45
CA ILE A 350 6.04 -0.61 11.45
C ILE A 350 5.70 0.42 10.38
N VAL A 351 6.14 0.19 9.15
CA VAL A 351 5.76 0.98 7.96
C VAL A 351 4.71 0.18 7.20
N THR A 352 3.50 0.73 7.06
CA THR A 352 2.43 0.08 6.30
C THR A 352 2.52 0.47 4.83
N ASP A 353 2.66 -0.53 3.97
CA ASP A 353 2.95 -0.32 2.56
C ASP A 353 2.02 -1.17 1.68
N SER A 354 0.95 -0.56 1.18
CA SER A 354 0.07 -1.24 0.24
C SER A 354 0.71 -1.45 -1.13
N GLY A 355 1.90 -0.96 -1.44
CA GLY A 355 2.64 -1.32 -2.66
C GLY A 355 3.28 -2.71 -2.60
N THR A 356 3.46 -3.25 -1.39
CA THR A 356 4.12 -4.55 -1.14
C THR A 356 3.08 -5.65 -0.84
N THR A 357 3.24 -6.84 -1.42
CA THR A 357 2.31 -7.98 -1.21
C THR A 357 2.50 -8.72 0.12
N VAL A 358 3.76 -8.84 0.58
CA VAL A 358 4.18 -9.63 1.75
C VAL A 358 4.58 -8.74 2.93
N ILE A 359 5.00 -9.34 4.04
CA ILE A 359 5.52 -8.64 5.22
C ILE A 359 7.02 -8.92 5.31
N PHE A 360 7.82 -7.88 5.47
CA PHE A 360 9.25 -7.99 5.78
C PHE A 360 9.52 -7.50 7.19
N GLY A 361 10.39 -8.22 7.91
CA GLY A 361 10.93 -7.78 9.19
C GLY A 361 12.44 -8.00 9.27
N PRO A 362 13.10 -7.43 10.30
CA PRO A 362 14.52 -7.68 10.53
C PRO A 362 14.78 -9.18 10.71
N SER A 363 15.81 -9.70 10.04
CA SER A 363 16.08 -11.15 10.03
C SER A 363 16.22 -11.79 11.41
N SER A 364 16.71 -11.08 12.43
CA SER A 364 16.75 -11.61 13.80
C SER A 364 15.35 -11.78 14.38
N GLN A 365 14.55 -10.73 14.31
CA GLN A 365 13.19 -10.68 14.86
C GLN A 365 12.26 -11.69 14.16
N VAL A 366 12.41 -11.86 12.84
CA VAL A 366 11.63 -12.87 12.11
C VAL A 366 11.99 -14.29 12.54
N ARG A 367 13.25 -14.57 12.93
CA ARG A 367 13.59 -15.89 13.51
C ARG A 367 12.91 -16.08 14.85
N ASP A 368 12.96 -15.09 15.72
CA ASP A 368 12.35 -15.15 17.05
C ASP A 368 10.83 -15.39 16.94
N VAL A 369 10.16 -14.66 16.04
CA VAL A 369 8.74 -14.86 15.69
C VAL A 369 8.48 -16.28 15.15
N PHE A 370 9.30 -16.78 14.23
CA PHE A 370 9.12 -18.11 13.65
C PHE A 370 9.38 -19.24 14.66
N ASP A 371 10.40 -19.10 15.50
CA ASP A 371 10.70 -20.06 16.55
C ASP A 371 9.55 -20.12 17.57
N ALA A 372 9.01 -18.97 18.00
CA ALA A 372 7.84 -18.88 18.86
C ALA A 372 6.57 -19.46 18.22
N ALA A 373 6.40 -19.26 16.90
CA ALA A 373 5.24 -19.74 16.14
C ALA A 373 5.36 -21.22 15.72
N GLY A 374 6.50 -21.87 15.95
CA GLY A 374 6.75 -23.23 15.46
C GLY A 374 6.89 -23.33 13.93
N VAL A 375 7.17 -22.21 13.26
CA VAL A 375 7.38 -22.13 11.80
C VAL A 375 8.79 -22.60 11.46
N LYS A 376 8.91 -23.53 10.51
CA LYS A 376 10.23 -23.94 9.99
C LYS A 376 10.70 -22.91 8.99
N TYR A 377 11.99 -22.60 8.94
CA TYR A 377 12.50 -21.62 7.98
C TYR A 377 13.81 -22.04 7.35
N THR A 378 14.05 -21.51 6.16
CA THR A 378 15.33 -21.55 5.47
C THR A 378 15.90 -20.16 5.39
N GLN A 379 17.23 -20.06 5.39
CA GLN A 379 17.94 -18.82 5.16
C GLN A 379 18.87 -18.96 3.95
N ASP A 380 18.77 -18.05 3.00
CA ASP A 380 19.64 -17.96 1.83
C ASP A 380 20.09 -16.51 1.60
N SER A 381 20.63 -16.20 0.41
CA SER A 381 21.05 -14.85 0.05
C SER A 381 19.91 -13.84 -0.05
N ASN A 382 18.67 -14.30 -0.18
CA ASN A 382 17.47 -13.48 -0.32
C ASN A 382 16.81 -13.20 1.04
N GLY A 383 17.25 -13.88 2.11
CA GLY A 383 16.76 -13.68 3.46
C GLY A 383 16.21 -14.95 4.09
N ILE A 384 15.21 -14.80 4.94
CA ILE A 384 14.56 -15.88 5.68
C ILE A 384 13.17 -16.11 5.09
N THR A 385 12.85 -17.37 4.78
CA THR A 385 11.52 -17.78 4.32
C THR A 385 10.97 -18.86 5.23
N GLY A 386 9.74 -18.67 5.71
CA GLY A 386 9.04 -19.57 6.62
C GLY A 386 8.14 -20.59 5.91
N TYR A 387 7.93 -21.72 6.55
CA TYR A 387 7.12 -22.86 6.11
C TYR A 387 6.36 -23.47 7.29
N TYR A 388 5.08 -23.79 7.06
CA TYR A 388 4.20 -24.37 8.06
C TYR A 388 3.16 -25.30 7.43
N ALA A 389 2.49 -26.11 8.26
CA ALA A 389 1.42 -26.98 7.81
C ALA A 389 0.17 -26.16 7.48
N CYS A 390 -0.32 -26.21 6.24
CA CYS A 390 -1.43 -25.38 5.78
C CYS A 390 -2.74 -25.61 6.57
N ASP A 391 -2.95 -26.83 7.07
CA ASP A 391 -4.08 -27.21 7.92
C ASP A 391 -3.99 -26.67 9.36
N THR A 392 -2.81 -26.20 9.77
CA THR A 392 -2.51 -25.72 11.13
C THR A 392 -1.76 -24.39 11.06
N PRO A 393 -2.39 -23.33 10.51
CA PRO A 393 -1.74 -22.03 10.34
C PRO A 393 -1.39 -21.40 11.71
N PRO A 394 -0.16 -20.89 11.91
CA PRO A 394 0.20 -20.21 13.14
C PRO A 394 -0.49 -18.85 13.23
N GLN A 395 -0.72 -18.37 14.45
CA GLN A 395 -1.25 -17.02 14.67
C GLN A 395 -0.10 -16.04 14.86
N ILE A 396 0.25 -15.30 13.81
CA ILE A 396 1.23 -14.22 13.84
C ILE A 396 0.51 -12.91 13.54
N GLY A 397 0.82 -11.85 14.27
CA GLY A 397 0.09 -10.58 14.17
C GLY A 397 0.89 -9.36 14.60
N LEU A 398 0.19 -8.23 14.58
CA LEU A 398 0.64 -6.94 15.10
C LEU A 398 -0.26 -6.52 16.24
N SER A 399 0.30 -5.90 17.28
CA SER A 399 -0.48 -5.30 18.36
C SER A 399 -0.25 -3.81 18.43
N PHE A 400 -1.35 -3.07 18.59
CA PHE A 400 -1.36 -1.62 18.73
C PHE A 400 -2.19 -1.24 19.97
N ASN A 401 -1.55 -0.55 20.92
CA ASN A 401 -2.19 -0.16 22.19
C ASN A 401 -2.88 -1.35 22.89
N GLY A 402 -2.27 -2.54 22.85
CA GLY A 402 -2.81 -3.78 23.43
C GLY A 402 -3.92 -4.47 22.62
N ASN A 403 -4.27 -3.97 21.44
CA ASN A 403 -5.24 -4.60 20.53
C ASN A 403 -4.51 -5.42 19.47
N ASN A 404 -4.83 -6.71 19.37
CA ASN A 404 -4.12 -7.66 18.51
C ASN A 404 -4.80 -7.89 17.15
N PHE A 405 -4.02 -7.79 16.07
CA PHE A 405 -4.42 -7.95 14.68
C PHE A 405 -3.62 -9.08 14.02
N ASN A 406 -4.21 -10.26 13.89
CA ASN A 406 -3.53 -11.41 13.27
C ASN A 406 -3.56 -11.31 11.74
N VAL A 407 -2.50 -11.76 11.08
CA VAL A 407 -2.53 -12.03 9.63
C VAL A 407 -3.58 -13.11 9.36
N ALA A 408 -4.44 -12.89 8.37
CA ALA A 408 -5.48 -13.87 8.05
C ALA A 408 -4.81 -15.17 7.55
N PRO A 409 -5.29 -16.37 7.95
CA PRO A 409 -4.70 -17.63 7.50
C PRO A 409 -4.58 -17.77 5.98
N GLU A 410 -5.54 -17.23 5.25
CA GLU A 410 -5.56 -17.20 3.78
C GLU A 410 -4.44 -16.33 3.21
N ALA A 411 -4.15 -15.20 3.86
CA ALA A 411 -3.13 -14.25 3.45
C ALA A 411 -1.72 -14.64 3.93
N LEU A 412 -1.62 -15.34 5.07
CA LEU A 412 -0.36 -15.88 5.57
C LEU A 412 0.22 -16.94 4.62
N ALA A 413 -0.64 -17.69 3.94
CA ALA A 413 -0.26 -18.74 3.01
C ALA A 413 0.07 -18.17 1.62
N PHE A 414 1.21 -17.46 1.50
CA PHE A 414 1.65 -16.86 0.23
C PHE A 414 1.68 -17.88 -0.93
N LYS A 415 2.19 -19.08 -0.67
CA LYS A 415 2.21 -20.18 -1.64
C LYS A 415 1.88 -21.50 -0.96
N LYS A 416 1.14 -22.37 -1.66
CA LYS A 416 0.78 -23.72 -1.17
C LYS A 416 1.43 -24.79 -2.04
N ASN A 417 2.13 -25.75 -1.41
CA ASN A 417 2.63 -26.96 -2.04
C ASN A 417 2.18 -28.19 -1.24
N GLY A 418 1.03 -28.76 -1.59
CA GLY A 418 0.37 -29.75 -0.74
C GLY A 418 -0.02 -29.14 0.62
N ASN A 419 0.32 -29.83 1.71
CA ASN A 419 0.14 -29.29 3.07
C ASN A 419 1.31 -28.39 3.54
N ASN A 420 2.30 -28.09 2.68
CA ASN A 420 3.40 -27.20 3.04
C ASN A 420 3.12 -25.79 2.49
N CYS A 421 2.79 -24.86 3.39
CA CYS A 421 2.53 -23.46 3.09
C CYS A 421 3.81 -22.64 3.27
N THR A 422 4.15 -21.80 2.30
CA THR A 422 5.15 -20.75 2.44
C THR A 422 4.50 -19.54 3.10
N ALA A 423 5.09 -19.05 4.18
CA ALA A 423 4.62 -17.87 4.89
C ALA A 423 4.83 -16.59 4.06
N SER A 424 3.88 -15.66 4.15
CA SER A 424 3.97 -14.30 3.59
C SER A 424 4.82 -13.36 4.45
N ILE A 425 5.63 -13.89 5.35
CA ILE A 425 6.50 -13.14 6.27
C ILE A 425 7.93 -13.53 5.93
N HIS A 426 8.79 -12.54 5.73
CA HIS A 426 10.17 -12.75 5.32
C HIS A 426 11.13 -11.95 6.19
N GLY A 427 12.25 -12.57 6.56
CA GLY A 427 13.35 -11.90 7.25
C GLY A 427 14.31 -11.31 6.22
N THR A 428 14.65 -10.03 6.34
CA THR A 428 15.63 -9.37 5.45
C THR A 428 16.43 -8.31 6.18
N THR A 429 17.55 -7.90 5.58
CA THR A 429 18.35 -6.74 6.03
C THR A 429 18.15 -5.52 5.14
N ASN A 430 17.36 -5.64 4.07
CA ASN A 430 17.23 -4.58 3.04
C ASN A 430 16.50 -3.33 3.55
N PHE A 431 15.68 -3.48 4.59
CA PHE A 431 14.88 -2.39 5.18
C PHE A 431 15.41 -1.93 6.55
N GLY A 432 16.61 -2.37 6.94
CA GLY A 432 17.17 -2.04 8.25
C GLY A 432 16.32 -2.63 9.39
N ASP A 433 15.97 -1.80 10.37
CA ASP A 433 15.28 -2.22 11.59
C ASP A 433 13.74 -2.07 11.53
N ILE A 434 13.18 -1.72 10.36
CA ILE A 434 11.73 -1.57 10.21
C ILE A 434 11.05 -2.91 9.87
N TRP A 435 9.79 -3.00 10.24
CA TRP A 435 8.85 -3.94 9.65
C TRP A 435 8.11 -3.25 8.50
N LEU A 436 8.36 -3.70 7.27
CA LEU A 436 7.59 -3.28 6.09
C LEU A 436 6.37 -4.20 5.97
N VAL A 437 5.21 -3.69 6.32
CA VAL A 437 3.97 -4.46 6.45
C VAL A 437 3.12 -4.25 5.21
N GLY A 438 3.12 -5.24 4.33
CA GLY A 438 2.36 -5.22 3.08
C GLY A 438 0.95 -5.80 3.15
N GLN A 439 0.33 -5.94 1.99
CA GLN A 439 -1.09 -6.26 1.78
C GLN A 439 -1.53 -7.59 2.40
N ALA A 440 -0.63 -8.56 2.62
CA ALA A 440 -0.95 -9.77 3.39
C ALA A 440 -1.50 -9.45 4.80
N PHE A 441 -0.98 -8.41 5.46
CA PHE A 441 -1.53 -7.96 6.74
C PHE A 441 -2.90 -7.31 6.56
N PHE A 442 -3.09 -6.51 5.52
CA PHE A 442 -4.28 -5.69 5.27
C PHE A 442 -5.54 -6.55 5.06
N GLN A 443 -5.40 -7.74 4.49
CA GLN A 443 -6.51 -8.64 4.22
C GLN A 443 -7.28 -9.03 5.51
N GLY A 444 -8.58 -8.79 5.48
CA GLY A 444 -9.51 -8.93 6.61
C GLY A 444 -9.56 -7.71 7.54
N LYS A 445 -8.89 -6.61 7.20
CA LYS A 445 -8.88 -5.36 8.00
C LYS A 445 -9.24 -4.14 7.17
N TYR A 446 -9.70 -3.14 7.92
CA TYR A 446 -9.71 -1.76 7.48
C TYR A 446 -8.49 -1.06 8.08
N ILE A 447 -7.66 -0.48 7.21
CA ILE A 447 -6.50 0.32 7.60
C ILE A 447 -6.72 1.76 7.14
N ASP A 448 -6.77 2.66 8.09
CA ASP A 448 -7.03 4.08 7.91
C ASP A 448 -5.74 4.89 8.00
N HIS A 449 -5.62 5.86 7.11
CA HIS A 449 -4.50 6.78 6.96
C HIS A 449 -5.05 8.21 7.09
N ASN A 450 -4.99 8.78 8.30
CA ASN A 450 -5.57 10.08 8.60
C ASN A 450 -4.50 11.16 8.76
N TYR A 451 -4.38 12.00 7.74
CA TYR A 451 -3.44 13.12 7.74
C TYR A 451 -3.89 14.24 8.68
N ASP A 452 -5.19 14.56 8.72
CA ASP A 452 -5.71 15.66 9.54
C ASP A 452 -5.41 15.48 11.04
N SER A 453 -5.44 14.24 11.53
CA SER A 453 -5.11 13.92 12.93
C SER A 453 -3.72 13.33 13.13
N ASN A 454 -2.94 13.16 12.06
CA ASN A 454 -1.63 12.48 12.09
C ASN A 454 -1.67 11.11 12.79
N THR A 455 -2.64 10.28 12.41
CA THR A 455 -2.85 8.94 12.98
C THR A 455 -3.12 7.90 11.90
N MET A 456 -2.71 6.66 12.17
CA MET A 456 -3.25 5.49 11.49
C MET A 456 -4.29 4.79 12.35
N GLY A 457 -5.28 4.18 11.72
CA GLY A 457 -6.35 3.45 12.39
C GLY A 457 -6.46 2.00 11.92
N PHE A 458 -6.68 1.08 12.86
CA PHE A 458 -6.77 -0.36 12.56
C PHE A 458 -8.06 -0.95 13.12
N ALA A 459 -8.77 -1.73 12.29
CA ALA A 459 -9.94 -2.49 12.71
C ALA A 459 -10.10 -3.76 11.84
N TYR A 460 -10.72 -4.80 12.38
CA TYR A 460 -11.15 -5.94 11.56
C TYR A 460 -12.37 -5.56 10.71
N LEU A 461 -12.49 -6.15 9.52
CA LEU A 461 -13.72 -6.07 8.71
C LEU A 461 -14.80 -7.04 9.22
N ASN A 462 -16.05 -6.75 8.88
CA ASN A 462 -17.24 -7.57 9.20
C ASN A 462 -17.21 -8.98 8.64
#